data_AF-B2Z6J5-F1
#
_entry.id   AF-B2Z6J5-F1
#
_cell.length_a   1.000
_cell.length_b   1.000
_cell.length_c   1.000
_cell.angle_alpha   90.00
_cell.angle_beta   90.00
_cell.angle_gamma   90.00
#
_symmetry.space_group_name_H-M   'P 1'
#
loop_
_entity.id
_entity.type
_entity.pdbx_description
1 polymer ?
#
loop_
_entity_poly.entity_id
_entity_poly.type
_entity_poly.pdbx_seq_one_letter_code
_entity_poly.pdbx_strand_id
1 'polypeptide(L)'
;EVYTVFKKVSDHDLHLLGLSEEYARPEWMILTVMPVPPPPVRPSIAVDGGAMRSEDDLTYKLGDIIKASANVRRCEQEGAPAHVIAEFEQLLQFHVAT
;
A
#
# COMPACT_ATOMS: atom_id res chain seq x y z
N GLU A 1 11.34 -5.99 8.73
CA GLU A 1 12.32 -7.10 8.88
C GLU A 1 12.26 -8.12 7.74
N VAL A 2 11.09 -8.73 7.49
CA VAL A 2 10.91 -9.75 6.43
C VAL A 2 11.41 -9.31 5.06
N TYR A 3 11.13 -8.07 4.64
CA TYR A 3 11.64 -7.51 3.37
C TYR A 3 13.16 -7.62 3.21
N THR A 4 13.92 -7.32 4.28
CA THR A 4 15.39 -7.40 4.28
C THR A 4 15.88 -8.83 4.21
N VAL A 5 15.15 -9.78 4.81
CA VAL A 5 15.45 -11.21 4.72
C VAL A 5 15.21 -11.71 3.29
N PHE A 6 14.06 -11.37 2.70
CA PHE A 6 13.71 -11.77 1.33
C PHE A 6 14.70 -11.22 0.30
N LYS A 7 15.17 -9.98 0.45
CA LYS A 7 16.22 -9.41 -0.40
C LYS A 7 17.55 -10.17 -0.39
N LYS A 8 17.84 -10.93 0.66
CA LYS A 8 19.10 -11.67 0.82
C LYS A 8 19.02 -13.11 0.28
N VAL A 9 17.84 -13.56 -0.16
CA VAL A 9 17.68 -14.89 -0.76
C VAL A 9 18.45 -14.92 -2.08
N SER A 10 19.26 -15.97 -2.27
CA SER A 10 20.07 -16.12 -3.48
C SER A 10 19.23 -16.58 -4.66
N ASP A 11 19.63 -16.26 -5.89
CA ASP A 11 18.89 -16.66 -7.10
C ASP A 11 18.79 -18.20 -7.23
N HIS A 12 19.80 -18.93 -6.73
CA HIS A 12 19.75 -20.39 -6.62
C HIS A 12 18.62 -20.86 -5.69
N ASP A 13 18.50 -20.27 -4.50
CA ASP A 13 17.44 -20.61 -3.56
C ASP A 13 16.06 -20.19 -4.09
N LEU A 14 15.98 -19.06 -4.80
CA LEU A 14 14.74 -18.64 -5.48
C LEU A 14 14.26 -19.73 -6.46
N HIS A 15 15.17 -20.26 -7.28
CA HIS A 15 14.84 -21.32 -8.23
C HIS A 15 14.41 -22.61 -7.52
N LEU A 16 15.10 -23.01 -6.45
CA LEU A 16 14.72 -24.19 -5.63
C LEU A 16 13.35 -24.04 -4.99
N LEU A 17 12.96 -22.82 -4.60
CA LEU A 17 11.64 -22.50 -4.05
C LEU A 17 10.56 -22.37 -5.12
N GLY A 18 10.91 -22.48 -6.41
CA GLY A 18 9.98 -22.33 -7.53
C GLY A 18 9.60 -20.88 -7.85
N LEU A 19 10.40 -19.91 -7.39
CA LEU A 19 10.21 -18.49 -7.68
C LEU A 19 11.05 -18.05 -8.89
N SER A 20 10.66 -16.93 -9.50
CA SER A 20 11.36 -16.35 -10.66
C SER A 20 12.14 -15.10 -10.23
N GLU A 21 13.43 -15.07 -10.54
CA GLU A 21 14.28 -13.88 -10.34
C GLU A 21 13.85 -12.68 -11.18
N GLU A 22 13.20 -12.92 -12.32
CA GLU A 22 12.79 -11.89 -13.29
C GLU A 22 11.36 -11.39 -13.06
N TYR A 23 10.44 -12.28 -12.64
CA TYR A 23 9.02 -11.97 -12.59
C TYR A 23 8.38 -12.06 -11.20
N ALA A 24 9.02 -12.74 -10.23
CA ALA A 24 8.36 -13.08 -8.96
C ALA A 24 9.34 -13.19 -7.79
N ARG A 25 10.16 -12.14 -7.57
CA ARG A 25 11.03 -12.09 -6.39
C ARG A 25 10.23 -11.93 -5.10
N PRO A 26 10.58 -12.64 -4.01
CA PRO A 26 9.79 -12.68 -2.79
C PRO A 26 9.68 -11.33 -2.09
N GLU A 27 10.70 -10.46 -2.19
CA GLU A 27 10.62 -9.12 -1.60
C GLU A 27 9.57 -8.23 -2.27
N TRP A 28 9.11 -8.57 -3.48
CA TRP A 28 8.03 -7.85 -4.16
C TRP A 28 6.64 -8.17 -3.59
N MET A 29 6.52 -9.23 -2.78
CA MET A 29 5.29 -9.51 -2.04
C MET A 29 5.02 -8.45 -0.96
N ILE A 30 6.01 -7.63 -0.60
CA ILE A 30 5.88 -6.54 0.37
C ILE A 30 5.85 -5.23 -0.39
N LEU A 31 4.71 -4.54 -0.32
CA LEU A 31 4.52 -3.26 -1.00
C LEU A 31 5.32 -2.15 -0.30
N THR A 32 6.30 -1.57 -1.00
CA THR A 32 6.98 -0.33 -0.60
C THR A 32 6.55 0.87 -1.42
N VAL A 33 5.98 0.62 -2.60
CA VAL A 33 5.37 1.61 -3.49
C VAL A 33 4.05 1.04 -3.97
N MET A 34 2.95 1.72 -3.67
CA MET A 34 1.62 1.29 -4.09
C MET A 34 1.25 1.95 -5.43
N PRO A 35 0.93 1.19 -6.48
CA PRO A 35 0.48 1.77 -7.74
C PRO A 35 -0.90 2.39 -7.57
N VAL A 36 -1.09 3.57 -8.16
CA VAL A 36 -2.40 4.25 -8.18
C VAL A 36 -3.04 4.04 -9.56
N PRO A 37 -4.20 3.36 -9.65
CA PRO A 37 -4.86 3.14 -10.93
C PRO A 37 -5.34 4.46 -11.56
N PRO A 38 -5.32 4.56 -12.91
CA PRO A 38 -5.77 5.75 -13.62
C PRO A 38 -7.30 5.88 -13.57
N PRO A 39 -7.86 7.08 -13.85
CA PRO A 39 -9.30 7.34 -13.77
C PRO A 39 -10.23 6.34 -14.49
N PRO A 40 -9.87 5.75 -15.66
CA PRO A 40 -10.72 4.74 -16.30
C PRO A 40 -10.96 3.48 -15.47
N VAL A 41 -10.06 3.15 -14.54
CA VAL A 41 -10.17 1.99 -13.62
C VAL A 41 -10.92 2.37 -12.33
N ARG A 42 -11.08 3.67 -12.05
CA ARG A 42 -11.79 4.21 -10.87
C ARG A 42 -12.74 5.35 -11.30
N PRO A 43 -13.77 5.06 -12.12
CA PRO A 43 -14.56 6.06 -12.81
C PRO A 43 -15.47 6.86 -11.86
N SER A 44 -15.46 8.19 -11.99
CA SER A 44 -16.41 9.06 -11.27
C SER A 44 -17.76 9.12 -11.99
N ILE A 45 -18.85 9.17 -11.23
CA ILE A 45 -20.21 9.41 -11.73
C ILE A 45 -20.60 10.86 -11.46
N ALA A 46 -21.12 11.55 -12.47
CA ALA A 46 -21.70 12.88 -12.31
C ALA A 46 -23.19 12.86 -12.69
N VAL A 47 -24.02 13.50 -11.87
CA VAL A 47 -25.47 13.64 -12.06
C VAL A 47 -25.82 15.12 -12.19
N ASP A 48 -26.91 15.43 -12.90
CA ASP A 48 -27.44 16.78 -13.09
C ASP A 48 -26.42 17.79 -13.65
N GLY A 49 -25.79 17.47 -14.78
CA GLY A 49 -24.87 18.37 -15.47
C GLY A 49 -23.59 18.69 -14.67
N GLY A 50 -23.26 17.89 -13.66
CA GLY A 50 -22.07 18.06 -12.82
C GLY A 50 -22.33 18.70 -11.45
N ALA A 51 -23.58 18.98 -11.10
CA ALA A 51 -23.93 19.52 -9.78
C ALA A 51 -23.67 18.51 -8.64
N MET A 52 -23.84 17.21 -8.92
CA MET A 52 -23.46 16.13 -8.01
C MET A 52 -22.38 15.26 -8.65
N ARG A 53 -21.28 15.06 -7.93
CA ARG A 53 -20.19 14.18 -8.34
C ARG A 53 -19.94 13.16 -7.24
N SER A 54 -20.03 11.88 -7.60
CA SER A 54 -19.67 10.74 -6.76
C SER A 54 -18.43 10.10 -7.34
N GLU A 55 -17.39 9.98 -6.55
CA GLU A 55 -16.18 9.25 -6.96
C GLU A 55 -16.41 7.74 -6.80
N ASP A 56 -15.56 6.95 -7.46
CA ASP A 56 -15.50 5.50 -7.28
C ASP A 56 -15.02 5.11 -5.87
N ASP A 57 -15.47 3.97 -5.35
CA ASP A 57 -15.08 3.45 -4.04
C ASP A 57 -13.55 3.26 -3.92
N LEU A 58 -12.86 2.89 -4.99
CA LEU A 58 -11.39 2.82 -5.01
C LEU A 58 -10.76 4.19 -4.75
N THR A 59 -11.37 5.27 -5.25
CA THR A 59 -10.86 6.63 -5.01
C THR A 59 -10.99 7.01 -3.55
N TYR A 60 -12.12 6.70 -2.91
CA TYR A 60 -12.29 6.93 -1.47
C TYR A 60 -11.30 6.11 -0.66
N LYS A 61 -11.13 4.83 -1.00
CA LYS A 61 -10.22 3.95 -0.26
C LYS A 61 -8.76 4.36 -0.40
N LEU A 62 -8.32 4.76 -1.59
CA LEU A 62 -6.99 5.34 -1.81
C LEU A 62 -6.79 6.61 -0.99
N GLY A 63 -7.82 7.44 -0.83
CA GLY A 63 -7.80 8.61 0.03
C GLY A 63 -7.51 8.25 1.49
N ASP A 64 -8.13 7.19 2.00
CA ASP A 64 -7.90 6.73 3.38
C ASP A 64 -6.52 6.10 3.58
N ILE A 65 -6.02 5.34 2.60
CA ILE A 65 -4.64 4.81 2.60
C ILE A 65 -3.63 5.96 2.67
N ILE A 66 -3.80 7.02 1.88
CA ILE A 66 -2.91 8.18 1.89
C ILE A 66 -2.92 8.89 3.25
N LYS A 67 -4.10 9.09 3.85
CA LYS A 67 -4.22 9.71 5.18
C LYS A 67 -3.53 8.85 6.25
N ALA A 68 -3.77 7.55 6.25
CA ALA A 68 -3.14 6.63 7.20
C ALA A 68 -1.61 6.64 7.06
N SER A 69 -1.09 6.59 5.83
CA SER A 69 0.35 6.64 5.55
C SER A 69 0.98 7.96 6.01
N ALA A 70 0.32 9.09 5.76
CA ALA A 70 0.79 10.40 6.24
C ALA A 70 0.82 10.47 7.78
N ASN A 71 -0.16 9.88 8.45
CA ASN A 71 -0.20 9.82 9.91
C ASN A 71 0.94 9.00 10.52
N VAL A 72 1.22 7.80 9.97
CA VAL A 72 2.38 6.99 10.40
C VAL A 72 3.67 7.80 10.29
N ARG A 73 3.92 8.38 9.11
CA ARG A 73 5.12 9.18 8.85
C ARG A 73 5.24 10.38 9.81
N ARG A 74 4.12 11.04 10.10
CA ARG A 74 4.08 12.17 11.04
C ARG A 74 4.43 11.73 12.46
N CYS A 75 3.82 10.63 12.94
CA CYS A 75 4.10 10.08 14.27
C CYS A 75 5.56 9.66 14.43
N GLU A 76 6.17 9.08 13.39
CA GLU A 76 7.61 8.77 13.39
C GLU A 76 8.47 10.03 13.49
N GLN A 77 8.15 11.07 12.70
CA GLN A 77 8.90 12.33 12.69
C GLN A 77 8.79 13.13 13.99
N GLU A 78 7.61 13.09 14.63
CA GLU A 78 7.35 13.73 15.91
C GLU A 78 7.92 12.94 17.11
N GLY A 79 8.47 11.74 16.88
CA GLY A 79 9.03 10.90 17.94
C GLY A 79 7.96 10.33 18.88
N ALA A 80 6.78 10.00 18.33
CA ALA A 80 5.70 9.41 19.09
C ALA A 80 6.12 8.07 19.73
N PRO A 81 5.48 7.65 20.85
CA PRO A 81 5.79 6.37 21.47
C PRO A 81 5.60 5.19 20.49
N ALA A 82 6.46 4.18 20.59
CA ALA A 82 6.47 3.05 19.67
C ALA A 82 5.12 2.31 19.55
N HIS A 83 4.36 2.20 20.64
CA HIS A 83 3.03 1.56 20.61
C HIS A 83 2.01 2.36 19.77
N VAL A 84 2.11 3.69 19.77
CA VAL A 84 1.23 4.57 18.97
C VAL A 84 1.56 4.43 17.49
N ILE A 85 2.85 4.39 17.14
CA ILE A 85 3.29 4.18 15.75
C ILE A 85 2.77 2.81 15.26
N ALA A 86 2.92 1.76 16.07
CA ALA A 86 2.44 0.42 15.74
C ALA A 86 0.91 0.36 15.51
N GLU A 87 0.12 1.11 16.28
CA GLU A 87 -1.34 1.20 16.06
C GLU A 87 -1.67 1.86 14.71
N PHE A 88 -0.99 2.95 14.34
CA PHE A 88 -1.19 3.59 13.03
C PHE A 88 -0.67 2.74 11.87
N GLU A 89 0.43 2.01 12.06
CA GLU A 89 0.94 1.04 11.08
C GLU A 89 -0.09 -0.08 10.84
N GLN A 90 -0.70 -0.62 11.89
CA GLN A 90 -1.77 -1.62 11.76
C GLN A 90 -2.98 -1.09 11.00
N LEU A 91 -3.37 0.17 11.27
CA LEU A 91 -4.46 0.81 10.54
C LEU A 91 -4.12 1.01 9.06
N LEU A 92 -2.91 1.43 8.73
CA LEU A 92 -2.44 1.52 7.35
C LEU A 92 -2.51 0.15 6.67
N GLN A 93 -2.03 -0.90 7.35
CA GLN A 93 -2.03 -2.25 6.81
C GLN A 93 -3.45 -2.78 6.57
N PHE A 94 -4.37 -2.48 7.48
CA PHE A 94 -5.79 -2.80 7.31
C PHE A 94 -6.37 -2.13 6.06
N HIS A 95 -6.11 -0.83 5.86
CA HIS A 95 -6.59 -0.12 4.68
C HIS A 95 -5.96 -0.62 3.38
N VAL A 96 -4.69 -1.00 3.37
CA VAL A 96 -4.07 -1.57 2.15
C VAL A 96 -4.64 -2.96 1.82
N ALA A 97 -5.01 -3.74 2.84
CA ALA A 97 -5.50 -5.11 2.66
C ALA A 97 -7.01 -5.23 2.35
N THR A 98 -7.80 -4.18 2.56
CA THR A 98 -9.27 -4.17 2.42
C THR A 98 -9.73 -3.22 1.33
#